data_AF-A0AA39TMZ3-F1
#
_entry.id   AF-A0AA39TMZ3-F1
#
_cell.length_a   1.000
_cell.length_b   1.000
_cell.length_c   1.000
_cell.angle_alpha   90.00
_cell.angle_beta   90.00
_cell.angle_gamma   90.00
#
_symmetry.space_group_name_H-M   'P 1'
#
loop_
_entity.id
_entity.type
_entity.pdbx_description
1 polymer ?
#
loop_
_entity_poly.entity_id
_entity_poly.type
_entity_poly.pdbx_seq_one_letter_code
_entity_poly.pdbx_strand_id
1 'polypeptide(L)'
;MAENRGMKRKRNEAPKEKDLGVKIGGKLHHDLKEAKKAAKKAKTFETQKLVKKLKTLRNKNEDYSQITECESELDELKGLNHEAVARTALRSKLLKDRILAGNEHVQAALSDQLQSNLLGGSTKVQSRILSSKVLAVEIANIIESLRAVILPPD
;
A
#
# COMPACT_ATOMS: atom_id res chain seq x y z
N MET A 1 48.44 19.10 -16.50
CA MET A 1 47.73 17.82 -16.45
C MET A 1 47.64 17.39 -14.99
N ALA A 2 46.42 17.28 -14.45
CA ALA A 2 46.05 16.38 -13.35
C ALA A 2 44.52 16.38 -13.24
N GLU A 3 43.88 15.36 -13.79
CA GLU A 3 42.44 15.12 -13.70
C GLU A 3 42.09 14.71 -12.26
N ASN A 4 41.10 15.36 -11.65
CA ASN A 4 40.49 14.91 -10.39
C ASN A 4 39.69 13.63 -10.64
N ARG A 5 40.38 12.49 -10.67
CA ARG A 5 39.78 11.16 -10.80
C ARG A 5 39.07 10.79 -9.49
N GLY A 6 37.75 10.62 -9.60
CA GLY A 6 36.84 9.95 -8.67
C GLY A 6 37.30 9.83 -7.22
N MET A 7 36.94 10.80 -6.38
CA MET A 7 36.94 10.60 -4.93
C MET A 7 36.08 9.37 -4.60
N LYS A 8 36.76 8.27 -4.29
CA LYS A 8 36.17 7.08 -3.67
C LYS A 8 35.39 7.56 -2.46
N ARG A 9 34.06 7.40 -2.47
CA ARG A 9 33.21 7.77 -1.33
C ARG A 9 33.85 7.18 -0.07
N LYS A 10 34.22 8.05 0.88
CA LYS A 10 34.64 7.63 2.22
C LYS A 10 33.52 6.72 2.73
N ARG A 11 33.81 5.42 2.88
CA ARG A 11 32.89 4.51 3.56
C ARG A 11 32.88 5.03 4.99
N ASN A 12 31.90 5.89 5.31
CA ASN A 12 31.71 6.34 6.67
C ASN A 12 31.72 5.08 7.52
N GLU A 13 32.55 5.14 8.57
CA GLU A 13 32.66 4.18 9.65
C GLU A 13 31.28 3.61 9.98
N ALA A 14 31.24 2.30 10.27
CA ALA A 14 30.02 1.53 10.54
C ALA A 14 28.99 2.41 11.25
N PRO A 15 27.78 2.61 10.68
CA PRO A 15 26.88 3.60 11.21
C PRO A 15 26.60 3.24 12.66
N LYS A 16 26.95 4.17 13.57
CA LYS A 16 26.44 4.22 14.95
C LYS A 16 25.04 3.65 14.93
N GLU A 17 24.81 2.56 15.67
CA GLU A 17 23.55 1.86 15.79
C GLU A 17 22.40 2.83 15.53
N LYS A 18 21.89 2.85 14.28
CA LYS A 18 20.85 3.83 13.96
C LYS A 18 19.71 3.50 14.89
N ASP A 19 19.29 4.49 15.67
CA ASP A 19 18.12 4.41 16.54
C ASP A 19 17.03 3.61 15.82
N LEU A 20 16.56 2.56 16.48
CA LEU A 20 15.59 1.63 15.93
C LEU A 20 14.36 2.38 15.40
N GLY A 21 13.99 3.50 16.03
CA GLY A 21 12.95 4.42 15.55
C GLY A 21 13.23 5.00 14.17
N VAL A 22 14.46 5.45 13.90
CA VAL A 22 14.85 6.01 12.58
C VAL A 22 14.85 4.92 11.51
N LYS A 23 15.30 3.71 11.84
CA LYS A 23 15.25 2.56 10.92
C LYS A 23 13.81 2.20 10.56
N ILE A 24 12.95 2.07 11.57
CA ILE A 24 11.52 1.74 11.39
C ILE A 24 10.82 2.84 10.61
N GLY A 25 11.03 4.12 10.96
CA GLY A 25 10.41 5.24 10.26
C GLY A 25 10.79 5.33 8.78
N GLY A 26 12.08 5.12 8.45
CA GLY A 26 12.55 5.09 7.07
C GLY A 26 12.00 3.88 6.29
N LYS A 27 11.93 2.72 6.95
CA LYS A 27 11.38 1.50 6.36
C LYS A 27 9.87 1.62 6.10
N LEU A 28 9.10 2.10 7.07
CA LEU A 28 7.67 2.32 6.95
C LEU A 28 7.32 3.31 5.83
N HIS A 29 8.14 4.35 5.63
CA HIS A 29 7.96 5.29 4.52
C HIS A 29 8.12 4.59 3.16
N HIS A 30 9.14 3.74 3.03
CA HIS A 30 9.34 2.94 1.82
C HIS A 30 8.20 1.94 1.62
N ASP A 31 7.82 1.21 2.67
CA ASP A 31 6.76 0.22 2.61
C ASP A 31 5.41 0.84 2.25
N LEU A 32 5.12 2.05 2.76
CA LEU A 32 3.94 2.81 2.37
C LEU A 32 3.97 3.14 0.87
N LYS A 33 5.13 3.46 0.29
CA LYS A 33 5.27 3.70 -1.15
C LYS A 33 4.97 2.44 -1.97
N GLU A 34 5.45 1.28 -1.53
CA GLU A 34 5.15 0.00 -2.19
C GLU A 34 3.67 -0.37 -2.06
N ALA A 35 3.07 -0.20 -0.88
CA ALA A 35 1.63 -0.38 -0.67
C ALA A 35 0.79 0.54 -1.60
N LYS A 36 1.19 1.80 -1.79
CA LYS A 36 0.54 2.73 -2.75
C LYS A 36 0.62 2.23 -4.18
N LYS A 37 1.76 1.69 -4.62
CA LYS A 37 1.91 1.10 -5.95
C LYS A 37 1.01 -0.12 -6.12
N ALA A 38 0.97 -1.01 -5.12
CA ALA A 38 0.10 -2.18 -5.14
C ALA A 38 -1.39 -1.79 -5.17
N ALA A 39 -1.80 -0.79 -4.40
CA ALA A 39 -3.17 -0.26 -4.42
C ALA A 39 -3.51 0.37 -5.79
N LYS A 40 -2.59 1.11 -6.41
CA LYS A 40 -2.75 1.63 -7.77
C LYS A 40 -2.95 0.50 -8.78
N LYS A 41 -2.12 -0.55 -8.69
CA LYS A 41 -2.23 -1.73 -9.56
C LYS A 41 -3.56 -2.47 -9.37
N ALA A 42 -4.00 -2.64 -8.11
CA ALA A 42 -5.29 -3.24 -7.80
C ALA A 42 -6.46 -2.42 -8.37
N LYS A 43 -6.42 -1.09 -8.26
CA LYS A 43 -7.38 -0.19 -8.89
C LYS A 43 -7.42 -0.37 -10.41
N THR A 44 -6.26 -0.40 -11.08
CA THR A 44 -6.18 -0.62 -12.53
C THR A 44 -6.78 -1.95 -12.95
N PHE A 45 -6.51 -3.03 -12.23
CA PHE A 45 -7.06 -4.35 -12.53
C PHE A 45 -8.59 -4.38 -12.39
N GLU A 46 -9.14 -3.78 -11.34
CA GLU A 46 -10.59 -3.71 -11.17
C GLU A 46 -11.23 -2.83 -12.26
N THR A 47 -10.58 -1.73 -12.66
CA THR A 47 -11.05 -0.89 -13.78
C THR A 47 -11.12 -1.70 -15.07
N GLN A 48 -10.07 -2.45 -15.40
CA GLN A 48 -10.06 -3.30 -16.60
C GLN A 48 -11.15 -4.38 -16.53
N LYS A 49 -11.37 -4.97 -15.36
CA LYS A 49 -12.43 -5.97 -15.14
C LYS A 49 -13.82 -5.38 -15.36
N LEU A 50 -14.12 -4.22 -14.79
CA LEU A 50 -15.40 -3.52 -14.98
C LEU A 50 -15.61 -3.10 -16.44
N VAL A 51 -14.59 -2.55 -17.10
CA VAL A 51 -14.69 -2.17 -18.52
C VAL A 51 -14.95 -3.40 -19.40
N LYS A 52 -14.29 -4.53 -19.15
CA LYS A 52 -14.54 -5.78 -19.89
C LYS A 52 -15.95 -6.31 -19.62
N LYS A 53 -16.42 -6.26 -18.36
CA LYS A 53 -17.79 -6.63 -17.99
C LYS A 53 -18.80 -5.76 -18.74
N LEU A 54 -18.65 -4.44 -18.69
CA LEU A 54 -19.53 -3.48 -19.38
C LEU A 54 -19.60 -3.72 -20.89
N LYS A 55 -18.46 -3.96 -21.54
CA LYS A 55 -18.43 -4.33 -22.97
C LYS A 55 -19.21 -5.62 -23.25
N THR A 56 -19.08 -6.62 -22.38
CA THR A 56 -19.79 -7.89 -22.52
C THR A 56 -21.30 -7.72 -22.35
N LEU A 57 -21.74 -6.96 -21.34
CA LEU A 57 -23.15 -6.65 -21.11
C LEU A 57 -23.79 -5.96 -22.32
N ARG A 58 -23.11 -4.94 -22.86
CA ARG A 58 -23.55 -4.19 -24.04
C ARG A 58 -23.64 -5.08 -25.29
N ASN A 59 -22.64 -5.93 -25.53
CA ASN A 59 -22.63 -6.82 -26.69
C ASN A 59 -23.75 -7.86 -26.65
N LYS A 60 -24.17 -8.28 -25.45
CA LYS A 60 -25.24 -9.27 -25.27
C LYS A 60 -26.63 -8.65 -25.19
N ASN A 61 -26.74 -7.31 -25.27
CA ASN A 61 -27.98 -6.57 -25.00
C ASN A 61 -28.62 -7.01 -23.67
N GLU A 62 -27.78 -7.23 -22.64
CA GLU A 62 -28.26 -7.54 -21.28
C GLU A 62 -29.01 -6.35 -20.66
N ASP A 63 -29.70 -6.63 -19.56
CA ASP A 63 -30.64 -5.70 -18.92
C ASP A 63 -30.00 -4.32 -18.63
N TYR A 64 -30.73 -3.26 -18.99
CA TYR A 64 -30.27 -1.87 -18.87
C TYR A 64 -29.86 -1.53 -17.44
N SER A 65 -30.56 -2.12 -16.45
CA SER A 65 -30.23 -1.94 -15.02
C SER A 65 -28.84 -2.46 -14.65
N GLN A 66 -28.35 -3.52 -15.28
CA GLN A 66 -27.01 -4.06 -14.98
C GLN A 66 -25.90 -3.22 -15.62
N ILE A 67 -26.19 -2.62 -16.76
CA ILE A 67 -25.29 -1.69 -17.45
C ILE A 67 -25.12 -0.43 -16.59
N THR A 68 -26.22 0.16 -16.12
CA THR A 68 -26.18 1.38 -15.29
C THR A 68 -25.50 1.15 -13.93
N GLU A 69 -25.75 0.01 -13.27
CA GLU A 69 -24.98 -0.37 -12.07
C GLU A 69 -23.48 -0.47 -12.36
N CYS A 70 -23.10 -1.15 -13.45
CA CYS A 70 -21.69 -1.33 -13.80
C CYS A 70 -21.00 0.01 -14.15
N GLU A 71 -21.73 0.96 -14.72
CA GLU A 71 -21.24 2.32 -15.00
C GLU A 71 -21.06 3.13 -13.71
N SER A 72 -22.03 3.06 -12.79
CA SER A 72 -21.94 3.68 -11.47
C SER A 72 -20.73 3.16 -10.68
N GLU A 73 -20.55 1.83 -10.62
CA GLU A 73 -19.38 1.23 -9.96
C GLU A 73 -18.04 1.67 -10.60
N LEU A 74 -18.02 1.86 -11.92
CA LEU A 74 -16.84 2.33 -12.63
C LEU A 74 -16.52 3.80 -12.31
N ASP A 75 -17.55 4.63 -12.15
CA ASP A 75 -17.39 6.04 -11.79
C ASP A 75 -16.87 6.20 -10.35
N GLU A 76 -17.46 5.46 -9.40
CA GLU A 76 -16.94 5.36 -8.04
C GLU A 76 -15.46 4.94 -8.01
N LEU A 77 -15.11 3.93 -8.83
CA LEU A 77 -13.74 3.43 -8.91
C LEU A 77 -12.78 4.49 -9.44
N LYS A 78 -13.18 5.32 -10.40
CA LYS A 78 -12.34 6.42 -10.93
C LYS A 78 -12.05 7.45 -9.85
N GLY A 79 -13.06 7.85 -9.07
CA GLY A 79 -12.93 8.80 -7.97
C GLY A 79 -12.14 8.25 -6.77
N LEU A 80 -12.01 6.93 -6.63
CA LEU A 80 -11.38 6.34 -5.46
C LEU A 80 -9.89 6.72 -5.30
N ASN A 81 -9.55 7.25 -4.13
CA ASN A 81 -8.18 7.55 -3.73
C ASN A 81 -7.41 6.27 -3.36
N HIS A 82 -6.62 5.76 -4.30
CA HIS A 82 -5.78 4.57 -4.11
C HIS A 82 -4.72 4.73 -3.00
N GLU A 83 -4.28 5.95 -2.68
CA GLU A 83 -3.37 6.13 -1.56
C GLU A 83 -4.06 5.94 -0.22
N ALA A 84 -5.32 6.37 -0.11
CA ALA A 84 -6.12 6.17 1.08
C ALA A 84 -6.40 4.68 1.31
N VAL A 85 -6.67 3.94 0.23
CA VAL A 85 -6.76 2.47 0.26
C VAL A 85 -5.48 1.85 0.82
N ALA A 86 -4.31 2.24 0.32
CA ALA A 86 -3.03 1.70 0.78
C ALA A 86 -2.79 1.96 2.27
N ARG A 87 -3.04 3.21 2.73
CA ARG A 87 -2.89 3.60 4.14
C ARG A 87 -3.84 2.81 5.04
N THR A 88 -5.12 2.75 4.68
CA THR A 88 -6.13 1.99 5.44
C THR A 88 -5.76 0.51 5.52
N ALA A 89 -5.38 -0.10 4.40
CA ALA A 89 -5.04 -1.51 4.35
C ALA A 89 -3.79 -1.81 5.20
N LEU A 90 -2.71 -1.03 5.04
CA LEU A 90 -1.47 -1.19 5.79
C LEU A 90 -1.69 -0.97 7.29
N ARG A 91 -2.34 0.13 7.69
CA ARG A 91 -2.67 0.42 9.09
C ARG A 91 -3.47 -0.72 9.73
N SER A 92 -4.52 -1.17 9.05
CA SER A 92 -5.40 -2.23 9.58
C SER A 92 -4.66 -3.55 9.82
N LYS A 93 -3.61 -3.83 9.05
CA LYS A 93 -2.85 -5.07 9.17
C LYS A 93 -1.71 -4.94 10.17
N LEU A 94 -1.04 -3.79 10.24
CA LEU A 94 -0.04 -3.50 11.26
C LEU A 94 -0.65 -3.55 12.68
N LEU A 95 -1.86 -3.01 12.87
CA LEU A 95 -2.55 -3.05 14.16
C LEU A 95 -3.06 -4.45 14.55
N LYS A 96 -3.21 -5.38 13.59
CA LYS A 96 -3.59 -6.77 13.86
C LYS A 96 -2.40 -7.65 14.22
N ASP A 97 -1.19 -7.18 13.94
CA ASP A 97 0.03 -7.90 14.21
C ASP A 97 0.45 -7.71 15.66
N ARG A 98 0.44 -8.77 16.47
CA ARG A 98 0.75 -8.67 17.91
C ARG A 98 2.14 -8.08 18.18
N ILE A 99 3.13 -8.41 17.35
CA ILE A 99 4.53 -8.00 17.56
C ILE A 99 4.70 -6.54 17.16
N LEU A 100 4.20 -6.16 15.98
CA LEU A 100 4.31 -4.79 15.49
C LEU A 100 3.41 -3.84 16.28
N ALA A 101 2.23 -4.29 16.71
CA ALA A 101 1.31 -3.47 17.49
C ALA A 101 1.88 -3.11 18.88
N GLY A 102 2.64 -4.02 19.50
CA GLY A 102 3.25 -3.81 20.81
C GLY A 102 4.54 -2.98 20.81
N ASN A 103 5.10 -2.65 19.65
CA ASN A 103 6.35 -1.90 19.56
C ASN A 103 6.10 -0.37 19.54
N GLU A 104 6.61 0.34 20.54
CA GLU A 104 6.42 1.79 20.68
C GLU A 104 6.94 2.59 19.47
N HIS A 105 8.07 2.19 18.89
CA HIS A 105 8.63 2.87 17.71
C HIS A 105 7.75 2.68 16.47
N VAL A 106 7.12 1.51 16.31
CA VAL A 106 6.14 1.28 15.24
C VAL A 106 4.89 2.13 15.46
N GLN A 107 4.38 2.22 16.69
CA GLN A 107 3.22 3.06 17.01
C GLN A 107 3.49 4.56 16.79
N ALA A 108 4.69 5.03 17.14
CA ALA A 108 5.12 6.39 16.87
C ALA A 108 5.17 6.66 15.35
N ALA A 109 5.79 5.77 14.59
CA ALA A 109 5.89 5.90 13.13
C ALA A 109 4.52 5.80 12.42
N LEU A 110 3.62 4.94 12.93
CA LEU A 110 2.22 4.84 12.46
C LEU A 110 1.45 6.14 12.70
N SER A 111 1.67 6.75 13.86
CA SER A 111 0.99 8.00 14.23
C SER A 111 1.44 9.16 13.35
N ASP A 112 2.74 9.24 13.07
CA ASP A 112 3.33 10.27 12.21
C ASP A 112 2.92 10.10 10.73
N GLN A 113 2.99 8.87 10.19
CA GLN A 113 2.92 8.64 8.73
C GLN A 113 1.56 8.11 8.22
N LEU A 114 0.73 7.50 9.08
CA LEU A 114 -0.50 6.77 8.68
C LEU A 114 -1.79 7.28 9.34
N GLN A 115 -1.79 8.43 10.02
CA GLN A 115 -3.03 9.02 10.56
C GLN A 115 -3.84 9.80 9.52
N SER A 116 -3.20 10.35 8.49
CA SER A 116 -3.88 11.16 7.47
C SER A 116 -4.43 10.31 6.32
N ASN A 117 -5.49 10.81 5.68
CA ASN A 117 -6.01 10.27 4.42
C ASN A 117 -6.43 8.79 4.49
N LEU A 118 -7.12 8.37 5.55
CA LEU A 118 -7.77 7.07 5.60
C LEU A 118 -9.08 7.10 4.80
N LEU A 119 -9.48 5.95 4.26
CA LEU A 119 -10.80 5.82 3.62
C LEU A 119 -11.92 6.11 4.62
N GLY A 120 -12.88 6.95 4.20
CA GLY A 120 -14.16 7.12 4.88
C GLY A 120 -15.22 6.19 4.28
N GLY A 121 -16.03 5.57 5.14
CA GLY A 121 -17.08 4.63 4.75
C GLY A 121 -16.55 3.31 4.17
N SER A 122 -17.46 2.43 3.76
CA SER A 122 -17.15 1.21 3.04
C SER A 122 -18.10 1.06 1.86
N THR A 123 -17.60 1.21 0.64
CA THR A 123 -18.36 0.87 -0.57
C THR A 123 -18.00 -0.54 -1.07
N LYS A 124 -18.87 -1.11 -1.90
CA LYS A 124 -18.63 -2.40 -2.56
C LYS A 124 -17.35 -2.38 -3.39
N VAL A 125 -17.03 -1.25 -4.03
CA VAL A 125 -15.81 -1.05 -4.83
C VAL A 125 -14.57 -0.99 -3.93
N GLN A 126 -14.64 -0.26 -2.83
CA GLN A 126 -13.56 -0.19 -1.84
C GLN A 126 -13.24 -1.58 -1.26
N SER A 127 -14.27 -2.33 -0.87
CA SER A 127 -14.13 -3.69 -0.32
C SER A 127 -13.44 -4.64 -1.30
N ARG A 128 -13.77 -4.55 -2.60
CA ARG A 128 -13.10 -5.33 -3.65
C ARG A 128 -11.61 -5.01 -3.80
N ILE A 129 -11.22 -3.74 -3.69
CA ILE A 129 -9.80 -3.38 -3.77
C ILE A 129 -9.05 -3.81 -2.51
N LEU A 130 -9.64 -3.61 -1.33
CA LEU A 130 -9.05 -4.02 -0.05
C LEU A 130 -8.86 -5.54 0.05
N SER A 131 -9.67 -6.32 -0.68
CA SER A 131 -9.55 -7.79 -0.78
C SER A 131 -8.73 -8.26 -1.98
N SER A 132 -8.14 -7.35 -2.77
CA SER A 132 -7.34 -7.73 -3.93
C SER A 132 -6.09 -8.51 -3.54
N LYS A 133 -5.84 -9.64 -4.24
CA LYS A 133 -4.65 -10.48 -4.04
C LYS A 133 -3.34 -9.69 -4.15
N VAL A 134 -3.27 -8.76 -5.11
CA VAL A 134 -2.05 -7.96 -5.34
C VAL A 134 -1.73 -7.10 -4.13
N LEU A 135 -2.74 -6.44 -3.55
CA LEU A 135 -2.57 -5.60 -2.37
C LEU A 135 -2.30 -6.46 -1.13
N ALA A 136 -3.00 -7.58 -0.98
CA ALA A 136 -2.85 -8.47 0.17
C ALA A 136 -1.44 -9.09 0.26
N VAL A 137 -0.89 -9.55 -0.86
CA VAL A 137 0.47 -10.11 -0.93
C VAL A 137 1.51 -9.05 -0.58
N GLU A 138 1.39 -7.85 -1.15
CA GLU A 138 2.35 -6.77 -0.86
C GLU A 138 2.33 -6.38 0.62
N ILE A 139 1.14 -6.25 1.22
CA ILE A 139 1.03 -5.93 2.64
C ILE A 139 1.59 -7.05 3.53
N ALA A 140 1.39 -8.31 3.16
CA ALA A 140 1.98 -9.44 3.88
C ALA A 140 3.52 -9.37 3.86
N ASN A 141 4.12 -9.13 2.69
CA ASN A 141 5.57 -8.96 2.54
C ASN A 141 6.10 -7.78 3.36
N ILE A 142 5.37 -6.66 3.40
CA ILE A 142 5.71 -5.49 4.21
C ILE A 142 5.74 -5.85 5.71
N ILE A 143 4.71 -6.54 6.20
CA ILE A 143 4.62 -6.94 7.61
C ILE A 143 5.77 -7.87 7.98
N GLU A 144 6.06 -8.85 7.15
CA GLU A 144 7.17 -9.78 7.36
C GLU A 144 8.52 -9.04 7.35
N SER A 145 8.71 -8.12 6.40
CA SER A 145 9.92 -7.31 6.33
C SER A 145 10.08 -6.38 7.54
N LEU A 146 8.99 -5.80 8.07
CA LEU A 146 9.00 -5.01 9.29
C LEU A 146 9.28 -5.86 10.53
N ARG A 147 8.72 -7.07 10.62
CA ARG A 147 9.02 -8.02 11.70
C ARG A 147 10.51 -8.35 11.73
N ALA A 148 11.12 -8.61 10.58
CA ALA A 148 12.55 -8.91 10.49
C ALA A 148 13.46 -7.75 10.95
N VAL A 149 12.97 -6.51 10.94
CA VAL A 149 13.71 -5.35 11.47
C VAL A 149 13.68 -5.31 13.01
N ILE A 150 12.59 -5.79 13.62
CA ILE A 150 12.39 -5.78 15.09
C ILE A 150 12.97 -7.05 15.72
N LEU A 151 12.71 -8.19 15.09
CA LEU A 151 13.17 -9.52 15.48
C LEU A 151 13.94 -10.11 14.28
N PRO A 152 15.26 -9.85 14.19
CA PRO A 152 16.08 -10.51 13.18
C PRO A 152 15.99 -12.03 13.36
N PRO A 153 15.83 -12.81 12.29
CA PRO A 153 15.99 -14.26 12.40
C PRO A 153 17.45 -14.57 12.80
N ASP A 154 17.60 -15.51 13.75
CA ASP A 154 18.91 -16.03 14.20
C ASP A 154 19.71 -16.68 13.06
#